data_AF-A0A833GXF8-F1
#
_entry.id   AF-A0A833GXF8-F1
#
_cell.length_a   1.000
_cell.length_b   1.000
_cell.length_c   1.000
_cell.angle_alpha   90.00
_cell.angle_beta   90.00
_cell.angle_gamma   90.00
#
_symmetry.space_group_name_H-M   'P 1'
#
loop_
_entity.id
_entity.type
_entity.pdbx_description
1 polymer ?
#
loop_
_entity_poly.entity_id
_entity_poly.type
_entity_poly.pdbx_seq_one_letter_code
_entity_poly.pdbx_strand_id
1 'polypeptide(L)'
;MDEVENYRMRLKDNDIDRLHETIFDIGKSNCYDLEKEIASFLHHEEADIRSAAIRVLAFYWQLDNYKDAAEQMFLDKSEPDHVRDVAVMSWGIYYYKKNSSFAIEKLYKIVCDKNEPDDVRASAYNAILSSTILPVSDVRRSQGDTESINDLVDWPLLDQIREVAR
;
A
#
# COMPACT_ATOMS: atom_id res chain seq x y z
N MET A 1 -12.98 -15.76 -26.55
CA MET A 1 -11.73 -15.01 -26.29
C MET A 1 -11.26 -15.47 -24.93
N ASP A 2 -10.00 -15.87 -24.81
CA ASP A 2 -9.45 -16.21 -23.49
C ASP A 2 -9.46 -14.97 -22.59
N GLU A 3 -9.65 -15.15 -21.28
CA GLU A 3 -9.80 -14.05 -20.33
C GLU A 3 -8.55 -13.17 -20.30
N VAL A 4 -7.36 -13.80 -20.33
CA VAL A 4 -6.06 -13.11 -20.42
C VAL A 4 -5.99 -12.20 -21.65
N GLU A 5 -6.46 -12.69 -22.80
CA GLU A 5 -6.44 -11.91 -24.04
C GLU A 5 -7.43 -10.74 -23.99
N ASN A 6 -8.59 -10.93 -23.35
CA ASN A 6 -9.54 -9.84 -23.11
C ASN A 6 -8.91 -8.74 -22.22
N TYR A 7 -8.20 -9.11 -21.16
CA TYR A 7 -7.47 -8.15 -20.34
C TYR A 7 -6.36 -7.45 -21.13
N ARG A 8 -5.56 -8.17 -21.93
CA ARG A 8 -4.53 -7.55 -22.79
C ARG A 8 -5.09 -6.54 -23.77
N MET A 9 -6.30 -6.77 -24.28
CA MET A 9 -6.98 -5.81 -25.13
C MET A 9 -7.39 -4.56 -24.34
N ARG A 10 -7.94 -4.73 -23.14
CA ARG A 10 -8.35 -3.62 -22.25
C ARG A 10 -7.18 -2.82 -21.68
N LEU A 11 -6.02 -3.44 -21.46
CA LEU A 11 -4.79 -2.76 -21.03
C LEU A 11 -4.22 -1.77 -22.08
N LYS A 12 -4.76 -1.79 -23.30
CA LYS A 12 -4.41 -0.85 -24.37
C LYS A 12 -5.42 0.30 -24.50
N ASP A 13 -6.37 0.41 -23.57
CA ASP A 13 -7.30 1.54 -23.56
C ASP A 13 -6.54 2.82 -23.21
N ASN A 14 -6.86 3.91 -23.92
CA ASN A 14 -6.26 5.23 -23.69
C ASN A 14 -7.06 6.03 -22.65
N ASP A 15 -8.25 5.55 -22.28
CA ASP A 15 -9.04 6.10 -21.19
C ASP A 15 -8.42 5.66 -19.84
N ILE A 16 -7.90 6.62 -19.09
CA ILE A 16 -7.16 6.38 -17.83
C ILE A 16 -8.04 5.70 -16.78
N ASP A 17 -9.32 6.08 -16.69
CA ASP A 17 -10.24 5.48 -15.72
C ASP A 17 -10.47 4.01 -16.03
N ARG A 18 -10.68 3.67 -17.32
CA ARG A 18 -10.85 2.29 -17.76
C ARG A 18 -9.57 1.47 -17.62
N LEU A 19 -8.42 2.07 -17.88
CA LEU A 19 -7.12 1.42 -17.69
C LEU A 19 -6.92 1.09 -16.21
N HIS A 20 -7.14 2.06 -15.33
CA HIS A 20 -7.09 1.89 -13.88
C HIS A 20 -8.02 0.77 -13.40
N GLU A 21 -9.30 0.79 -13.78
CA GLU A 21 -10.26 -0.27 -13.44
C GLU A 21 -9.79 -1.65 -13.93
N THR A 22 -9.24 -1.72 -15.15
CA THR A 22 -8.73 -2.95 -15.74
C THR A 22 -7.56 -3.50 -14.94
N ILE A 23 -6.61 -2.67 -14.50
CA ILE A 23 -5.50 -3.09 -13.64
C ILE A 23 -6.04 -3.67 -12.33
N PHE A 24 -7.03 -3.03 -11.72
CA PHE A 24 -7.67 -3.53 -10.50
C PHE A 24 -8.38 -4.87 -10.69
N ASP A 25 -9.13 -5.03 -11.79
CA ASP A 25 -9.81 -6.28 -12.12
C ASP A 25 -8.80 -7.43 -12.28
N ILE A 26 -7.68 -7.18 -12.97
CA ILE A 26 -6.59 -8.14 -13.15
C ILE A 26 -6.04 -8.59 -11.79
N GLY A 27 -5.80 -7.64 -10.88
CA GLY A 27 -5.32 -7.93 -9.53
C GLY A 27 -6.29 -8.80 -8.73
N LYS A 28 -7.57 -8.42 -8.70
CA LYS A 28 -8.63 -9.15 -7.96
C LYS A 28 -8.88 -10.55 -8.53
N SER A 29 -8.72 -10.71 -9.84
CA SER A 29 -8.89 -12.00 -10.53
C SER A 29 -7.66 -12.90 -10.45
N ASN A 30 -6.56 -12.45 -9.82
CA ASN A 30 -5.31 -13.21 -9.71
C ASN A 30 -4.74 -13.66 -11.07
N CYS A 31 -4.83 -12.79 -12.08
CA CYS A 31 -4.33 -13.10 -13.42
C CYS A 31 -2.80 -12.87 -13.52
N TYR A 32 -2.03 -13.74 -12.87
CA TYR A 32 -0.56 -13.66 -12.76
C TYR A 32 0.17 -13.69 -14.12
N ASP A 33 -0.46 -14.23 -15.17
CA ASP A 33 0.11 -14.25 -16.53
C ASP A 33 0.36 -12.84 -17.10
N LEU A 34 -0.22 -11.81 -16.47
CA LEU A 34 -0.08 -10.40 -16.84
C LEU A 34 0.92 -9.65 -15.94
N GLU A 35 1.72 -10.33 -15.12
CA GLU A 35 2.71 -9.68 -14.23
C GLU A 35 3.59 -8.67 -14.95
N LYS A 36 4.13 -9.03 -16.11
CA LYS A 36 5.04 -8.15 -16.86
C LYS A 36 4.32 -6.92 -17.40
N GLU A 37 3.11 -7.10 -17.91
CA GLU A 37 2.25 -6.02 -18.37
C GLU A 37 1.92 -5.07 -17.21
N ILE A 38 1.51 -5.59 -16.05
CA ILE A 38 1.21 -4.78 -14.86
C ILE A 38 2.46 -4.06 -14.34
N ALA A 39 3.61 -4.74 -14.30
CA ALA A 39 4.87 -4.15 -13.87
C ALA A 39 5.32 -2.96 -14.73
N SER A 40 5.00 -2.97 -16.03
CA SER A 40 5.32 -1.84 -16.90
C SER A 40 4.62 -0.53 -16.50
N PHE A 41 3.48 -0.63 -15.81
CA PHE A 41 2.71 0.52 -15.34
C PHE A 41 3.27 1.17 -14.07
N LEU A 42 4.27 0.58 -13.40
CA LEU A 42 4.96 1.22 -12.27
C LEU A 42 5.69 2.52 -12.65
N HIS A 43 5.93 2.73 -13.95
CA HIS A 43 6.57 3.93 -14.49
C HIS A 43 5.65 4.75 -15.41
N HIS A 44 4.34 4.53 -15.31
CA HIS A 44 3.36 5.28 -16.09
C HIS A 44 3.35 6.77 -15.70
N GLU A 45 3.03 7.67 -16.64
CA GLU A 45 2.99 9.11 -16.37
C GLU A 45 1.89 9.49 -15.36
N GLU A 46 0.73 8.86 -15.48
CA GLU A 46 -0.39 9.03 -14.56
C GLU A 46 -0.17 8.31 -13.23
N ALA A 47 -0.33 9.05 -12.13
CA ALA A 47 -0.11 8.59 -10.77
C ALA A 47 -1.08 7.48 -10.34
N ASP A 48 -2.36 7.60 -10.73
CA ASP A 48 -3.38 6.59 -10.44
C ASP A 48 -3.03 5.22 -11.04
N ILE A 49 -2.42 5.22 -12.23
CA ILE A 49 -1.96 4.00 -12.90
C ILE A 49 -0.78 3.37 -12.16
N ARG A 50 0.18 4.18 -11.69
CA ARG A 50 1.28 3.69 -10.84
C ARG A 50 0.76 3.11 -9.53
N SER A 51 -0.18 3.79 -8.88
CA SER A 51 -0.83 3.36 -7.63
C SER A 51 -1.56 2.03 -7.81
N ALA A 52 -2.34 1.89 -8.89
CA ALA A 52 -3.02 0.64 -9.22
C ALA A 52 -2.03 -0.50 -9.45
N ALA A 53 -0.97 -0.26 -10.23
CA ALA A 53 0.04 -1.27 -10.53
C ALA A 53 0.76 -1.78 -9.27
N ILE A 54 1.23 -0.87 -8.41
CA ILE A 54 1.92 -1.29 -7.18
C ILE A 54 0.99 -2.03 -6.23
N ARG A 55 -0.29 -1.63 -6.15
CA ARG A 55 -1.28 -2.34 -5.33
C ARG A 55 -1.53 -3.74 -5.85
N VAL A 56 -1.59 -3.96 -7.16
CA VAL A 56 -1.73 -5.31 -7.70
C VAL A 56 -0.52 -6.16 -7.35
N LEU A 57 0.69 -5.70 -7.68
CA LEU A 57 1.90 -6.50 -7.58
C LEU A 57 2.29 -6.78 -6.13
N ALA A 58 2.23 -5.76 -5.27
CA ALA A 58 2.73 -5.84 -3.91
C ALA A 58 1.64 -6.15 -2.86
N PHE A 59 0.39 -5.71 -3.07
CA PHE A 59 -0.69 -5.96 -2.11
C PHE A 59 -1.54 -7.18 -2.47
N TYR A 60 -2.10 -7.25 -3.69
CA TYR A 60 -2.96 -8.38 -4.07
C TYR A 60 -2.17 -9.66 -4.29
N TRP A 61 -1.07 -9.57 -5.03
CA TRP A 61 -0.27 -10.74 -5.42
C TRP A 61 0.91 -11.01 -4.48
N GLN A 62 1.30 -10.02 -3.67
CA GLN A 62 2.38 -10.13 -2.68
C GLN A 62 3.68 -10.69 -3.27
N LEU A 63 4.01 -10.28 -4.50
CA LEU A 63 5.19 -10.76 -5.21
C LEU A 63 6.45 -10.12 -4.60
N ASP A 64 7.34 -10.94 -4.04
CA ASP A 64 8.50 -10.47 -3.25
C ASP A 64 9.43 -9.52 -4.01
N ASN A 65 9.57 -9.67 -5.32
CA ASN A 65 10.39 -8.81 -6.19
C ASN A 65 9.87 -7.37 -6.30
N TYR A 66 8.62 -7.09 -5.91
CA TYR A 66 8.03 -5.75 -5.93
C TYR A 66 7.97 -5.08 -4.55
N LYS A 67 8.44 -5.76 -3.51
CA LYS A 67 8.56 -5.18 -2.17
C LYS A 67 9.44 -3.93 -2.16
N ASP A 68 10.60 -3.99 -2.80
CA ASP A 68 11.54 -2.86 -2.86
C ASP A 68 10.97 -1.71 -3.69
N ALA A 69 10.17 -2.01 -4.73
CA ALA A 69 9.48 -0.99 -5.52
C ALA A 69 8.43 -0.25 -4.67
N ALA A 70 7.61 -0.98 -3.89
CA ALA A 70 6.67 -0.36 -2.96
C ALA A 70 7.40 0.52 -1.94
N GLU A 71 8.56 0.06 -1.45
CA GLU A 71 9.39 0.86 -0.53
C GLU A 71 9.86 2.16 -1.15
N GLN A 72 10.44 2.08 -2.35
CA GLN A 72 10.92 3.26 -3.06
C GLN A 72 9.79 4.26 -3.32
N MET A 73 8.62 3.79 -3.74
CA MET A 73 7.47 4.64 -4.05
C MET A 73 6.96 5.41 -2.83
N PHE A 74 6.87 4.81 -1.63
CA PHE A 74 6.40 5.58 -0.48
C PHE A 74 7.45 6.53 0.12
N LEU A 75 8.75 6.24 -0.09
CA LEU A 75 9.85 7.10 0.35
C LEU A 75 10.10 8.27 -0.60
N ASP A 76 9.72 8.15 -1.87
CA ASP A 76 9.86 9.21 -2.86
C ASP A 76 8.88 10.36 -2.56
N LYS A 77 9.43 11.53 -2.22
CA LYS A 77 8.66 12.74 -1.92
C LYS A 77 8.12 13.46 -3.16
N SER A 78 8.53 13.03 -4.35
CA SER A 78 7.99 13.53 -5.62
C SER A 78 6.72 12.78 -6.05
N GLU A 79 6.47 11.59 -5.49
CA GLU A 79 5.23 10.86 -5.71
C GLU A 79 4.06 11.54 -5.00
N PRO A 80 2.86 11.60 -5.61
CA PRO A 80 1.66 12.10 -4.95
C PRO A 80 1.29 11.29 -3.71
N ASP A 81 0.65 11.95 -2.75
CA ASP A 81 0.32 11.35 -1.44
C ASP A 81 -0.52 10.06 -1.56
N HIS A 82 -1.46 10.00 -2.52
CA HIS A 82 -2.30 8.81 -2.81
C HIS A 82 -1.56 7.64 -3.49
N VAL A 83 -0.34 7.87 -4.00
CA VAL A 83 0.54 6.79 -4.47
C VAL A 83 1.35 6.29 -3.29
N ARG A 84 1.86 7.23 -2.48
CA ARG A 84 2.68 6.93 -1.30
C ARG A 84 1.90 6.16 -0.25
N ASP A 85 0.65 6.49 0.04
CA ASP A 85 -0.18 5.79 1.03
C ASP A 85 -0.46 4.32 0.62
N VAL A 86 -0.80 4.08 -0.65
CA VAL A 86 -1.00 2.76 -1.25
C VAL A 86 0.30 1.98 -1.25
N ALA A 87 1.42 2.62 -1.53
CA ALA A 87 2.73 2.00 -1.47
C ALA A 87 3.12 1.61 -0.03
N VAL A 88 2.85 2.43 0.99
CA VAL A 88 3.04 2.06 2.42
C VAL A 88 2.19 0.85 2.78
N MET A 89 0.91 0.86 2.42
CA MET A 89 -0.01 -0.24 2.68
C MET A 89 0.46 -1.54 2.01
N SER A 90 0.87 -1.44 0.75
CA SER A 90 1.37 -2.56 -0.05
C SER A 90 2.69 -3.10 0.47
N TRP A 91 3.58 -2.24 0.98
CA TRP A 91 4.81 -2.69 1.63
C TRP A 91 4.56 -3.33 3.00
N GLY A 92 3.58 -2.81 3.74
CA GLY A 92 3.21 -3.31 5.07
C GLY A 92 2.72 -4.76 5.06
N ILE A 93 2.03 -5.21 4.01
CA ILE A 93 1.47 -6.58 3.96
C ILE A 93 2.55 -7.66 4.02
N TYR A 94 3.76 -7.41 3.51
CA TYR A 94 4.89 -8.34 3.59
C TYR A 94 5.32 -8.62 5.03
N TYR A 95 4.87 -7.81 5.99
CA TYR A 95 5.18 -7.92 7.41
C TYR A 95 3.97 -8.32 8.27
N TYR A 96 2.85 -8.66 7.64
CA TYR A 96 1.62 -9.09 8.32
C TYR A 96 1.90 -10.19 9.34
N LYS A 97 1.55 -9.91 10.61
CA LYS A 97 1.77 -10.80 11.77
C LYS A 97 3.21 -11.31 11.96
N LYS A 98 4.21 -10.65 11.38
CA LYS A 98 5.62 -11.04 11.52
C LYS A 98 6.33 -10.39 12.72
N ASN A 99 5.71 -9.38 13.34
CA ASN A 99 6.31 -8.57 14.41
C ASN A 99 7.74 -8.09 14.09
N SER A 100 7.99 -7.70 12.85
CA SER A 100 9.33 -7.33 12.40
C SER A 100 9.74 -5.97 12.99
N SER A 101 10.74 -5.97 13.87
CA SER A 101 11.32 -4.76 14.46
C SER A 101 11.70 -3.73 13.39
N PHE A 102 12.34 -4.18 12.31
CA PHE A 102 12.72 -3.35 11.19
C PHE A 102 11.52 -2.65 10.54
N ALA A 103 10.44 -3.38 10.27
CA ALA A 103 9.26 -2.82 9.64
C ALA A 103 8.51 -1.88 10.58
N ILE A 104 8.32 -2.30 11.82
CA ILE A 104 7.62 -1.51 12.85
C ILE A 104 8.37 -0.20 13.10
N GLU A 105 9.70 -0.21 13.26
CA GLU A 105 10.49 1.02 13.46
C GLU A 105 10.45 1.94 12.24
N LYS A 106 10.43 1.39 11.02
CA LYS A 106 10.31 2.20 9.80
C LYS A 106 8.95 2.89 9.71
N LEU A 107 7.87 2.13 9.88
CA LEU A 107 6.51 2.65 9.83
C LEU A 107 6.25 3.63 11.00
N TYR A 108 6.77 3.34 12.19
CA TYR A 108 6.64 4.22 13.36
C TYR A 108 7.19 5.62 13.08
N LYS A 109 8.36 5.71 12.40
CA LYS A 109 8.93 7.00 12.01
C LYS A 109 8.00 7.78 11.08
N ILE A 110 7.32 7.11 10.15
CA ILE A 110 6.33 7.74 9.26
C ILE A 110 5.15 8.27 10.07
N VAL A 111 4.58 7.46 10.97
CA VAL A 111 3.45 7.88 11.83
C VAL A 111 3.79 9.11 12.67
N CYS A 112 5.02 9.19 13.20
CA CYS A 112 5.47 10.29 14.04
C CYS A 112 5.91 11.55 13.28
N ASP A 113 6.19 11.47 11.98
CA ASP A 113 6.64 12.62 11.19
C ASP A 113 5.45 13.53 10.86
N LYS A 114 5.39 14.70 11.49
CA LYS A 114 4.32 15.68 11.29
C LYS A 114 4.35 16.37 9.93
N ASN A 115 5.42 16.17 9.15
CA ASN A 115 5.51 16.67 7.78
C ASN A 115 5.00 15.65 6.76
N GLU A 116 4.66 14.42 7.19
CA GLU A 116 4.00 13.46 6.32
C GLU A 116 2.51 13.77 6.19
N PRO A 117 1.91 13.54 5.01
CA PRO A 117 0.48 13.62 4.81
C PRO A 117 -0.28 12.67 5.75
N ASP A 118 -1.44 13.09 6.23
CA ASP A 118 -2.23 12.32 7.19
C ASP A 118 -2.61 10.93 6.63
N ASP A 119 -2.89 10.79 5.33
CA ASP A 119 -3.21 9.50 4.69
C ASP A 119 -2.01 8.53 4.67
N VAL A 120 -0.81 9.05 4.44
CA VAL A 120 0.43 8.26 4.48
C VAL A 120 0.71 7.79 5.91
N ARG A 121 0.52 8.69 6.89
CA ARG A 121 0.65 8.39 8.32
C ARG A 121 -0.39 7.36 8.77
N ALA A 122 -1.64 7.49 8.31
CA ALA A 122 -2.72 6.55 8.59
C ALA A 122 -2.44 5.15 8.02
N SER A 123 -1.96 5.08 6.77
CA SER A 123 -1.55 3.83 6.14
C SER A 123 -0.38 3.17 6.88
N ALA A 124 0.60 3.96 7.33
CA ALA A 124 1.70 3.45 8.15
C ALA A 124 1.22 2.89 9.50
N TYR A 125 0.31 3.60 10.16
CA TYR A 125 -0.28 3.14 11.42
C TYR A 125 -1.04 1.81 11.22
N ASN A 126 -1.91 1.73 10.22
CA ASN A 126 -2.63 0.50 9.88
C ASN A 126 -1.70 -0.68 9.54
N ALA A 127 -0.58 -0.40 8.85
CA ALA A 127 0.43 -1.40 8.56
C ALA A 127 1.13 -1.91 9.84
N ILE A 128 1.40 -1.05 10.82
CA ILE A 128 1.94 -1.47 12.13
C ILE A 128 0.96 -2.38 12.88
N LEU A 129 -0.31 -1.97 12.95
CA LEU A 129 -1.36 -2.74 13.61
C LEU A 129 -1.55 -4.13 12.98
N SER A 130 -1.40 -4.21 11.66
CA SER A 130 -1.49 -5.47 10.92
C SER A 130 -0.23 -6.34 11.07
N SER A 131 0.92 -5.73 11.40
CA SER A 131 2.21 -6.41 11.51
C SER A 131 2.51 -6.94 12.91
N THR A 132 1.89 -6.36 13.95
CA THR A 132 2.12 -6.74 15.34
C THR A 132 1.53 -8.12 15.71
N ILE A 133 2.10 -8.74 16.74
CA ILE A 133 1.53 -9.93 17.39
C ILE A 133 0.57 -9.59 18.54
N LEU A 134 0.56 -8.33 18.99
CA LEU A 134 -0.33 -7.92 20.06
C LEU A 134 -1.79 -7.98 19.61
N PRO A 135 -2.72 -8.36 20.49
CA PRO A 135 -4.13 -8.31 20.18
C PRO A 135 -4.53 -6.84 20.03
N VAL A 136 -4.85 -6.46 18.80
CA VAL A 136 -5.40 -5.14 18.51
C VAL A 136 -6.92 -5.27 18.59
N SER A 137 -7.56 -4.59 19.53
CA SER A 137 -9.03 -4.43 19.51
C SER A 137 -9.45 -3.74 18.22
N ASP A 138 -10.71 -3.85 17.81
CA ASP A 138 -11.22 -3.23 16.57
C ASP A 138 -10.85 -1.75 16.50
N VAL A 139 -9.71 -1.45 15.86
CA VAL A 139 -9.23 -0.08 15.71
C VAL A 139 -10.21 0.58 14.78
N ARG A 140 -10.66 1.76 15.19
CA ARG A 140 -11.46 2.63 14.34
C ARG A 140 -10.65 2.89 13.08
N ARG A 141 -11.02 2.22 11.99
CA ARG A 141 -10.61 2.63 10.66
C ARG A 141 -11.22 4.02 10.47
N SER A 142 -10.41 5.01 10.10
CA SER A 142 -10.93 6.33 9.75
C SER A 142 -11.95 6.16 8.63
N GLN A 143 -13.22 6.29 8.97
CA GLN A 143 -14.30 6.43 8.01
C GLN A 143 -14.77 7.89 8.07
N GLY A 144 -14.00 8.80 7.44
CA GLY A 144 -14.44 10.17 7.24
C GLY A 144 -13.33 11.22 7.20
N ASP A 145 -13.55 12.25 6.38
CA ASP A 145 -12.61 13.33 6.01
C ASP A 145 -12.32 14.37 7.11
N THR A 146 -12.58 14.09 8.40
CA THR A 146 -12.59 15.14 9.43
C THR A 146 -11.78 14.89 10.70
N GLU A 147 -11.30 13.67 10.94
CA GLU A 147 -10.47 13.39 12.13
C GLU A 147 -8.98 13.46 11.75
N SER A 148 -8.21 14.28 12.46
CA SER A 148 -6.75 14.30 12.28
C SER A 148 -6.17 12.95 12.69
N ILE A 149 -5.15 12.47 11.96
CA ILE A 149 -4.45 11.23 12.34
C ILE A 149 -3.95 11.24 13.79
N ASN A 150 -3.66 12.42 14.36
CA ASN A 150 -3.22 12.53 15.75
C ASN A 150 -4.29 12.11 16.76
N ASP A 151 -5.57 12.23 16.40
CA ASP A 151 -6.71 11.84 17.24
C ASP A 151 -7.06 10.35 17.05
N LEU A 152 -6.68 9.78 15.90
CA LEU A 152 -6.94 8.38 15.53
C LEU A 152 -5.88 7.42 16.08
N VAL A 153 -4.63 7.88 16.23
CA VAL A 153 -3.52 7.03 16.69
C VAL A 153 -3.64 6.79 18.20
N ASP A 154 -3.76 5.53 18.58
CA ASP A 154 -3.51 5.09 19.96
C ASP A 154 -2.00 5.11 20.23
N TRP A 155 -1.49 6.26 20.68
CA TRP A 155 -0.06 6.46 20.95
C TRP A 155 0.50 5.50 22.01
N PRO A 156 -0.18 5.25 23.15
CA PRO A 156 0.27 4.23 24.10
C PRO A 156 0.40 2.83 23.49
N LEU A 157 -0.58 2.39 22.70
CA LEU A 157 -0.51 1.10 22.00
C LEU A 157 0.63 1.08 20.98
N LEU A 158 0.83 2.17 20.24
CA LEU A 158 1.88 2.27 19.24
C LEU A 158 3.28 2.13 19.87
N ASP A 159 3.52 2.79 21.00
CA ASP A 159 4.77 2.67 21.76
C ASP A 159 4.94 1.25 22.33
N GLN A 160 3.87 0.63 22.81
CA GLN A 160 3.89 -0.76 23.28
C GLN A 160 4.24 -1.76 22.17
N ILE A 161 3.64 -1.62 20.98
CA ILE A 161 3.95 -2.46 19.81
C ILE A 161 5.44 -2.34 19.46
N ARG A 162 5.96 -1.11 19.45
CA ARG A 162 7.36 -0.82 19.17
C ARG A 162 8.30 -1.45 20.20
N GLU A 163 7.96 -1.40 21.49
CA GLU A 163 8.76 -2.01 22.55
C GLU A 163 8.80 -3.54 22.44
N VAL A 164 7.64 -4.17 22.18
CA VAL A 164 7.53 -5.63 22.03
C VAL A 164 8.25 -6.16 20.77
N ALA A 165 8.44 -5.31 19.76
CA ALA A 165 9.17 -5.68 18.57
C ALA A 165 10.70 -5.67 18.74
N ARG A 166 11.24 -5.01 19.76
CA ARG A 166 12.70 -4.92 20.01
C ARG A 166 13.28 -6.22 20.56
#